data_AF-A0A971SZI1-F1
#
_entry.id   AF-A0A971SZI1-F1
#
_cell.length_a   1.000
_cell.length_b   1.000
_cell.length_c   1.000
_cell.angle_alpha   90.00
_cell.angle_beta   90.00
_cell.angle_gamma   90.00
#
_symmetry.space_group_name_H-M   'P 1'
#
loop_
_entity.id
_entity.type
_entity.pdbx_description
1 polymer ?
#
loop_
_entity_poly.entity_id
_entity_poly.type
_entity_poly.pdbx_seq_one_letter_code
_entity_poly.pdbx_strand_id
1 'polypeptide(L)'
;MVGGINSLLSSYYTQANSQVNSTSQIYDYKAAQQQTKQWVEEYKANNTQVQALKKDSADFLQQYTGSMNTLATAANKLAGGGVDKLLTGRDGQVTDETIKATVDAAQKMVDAHNSSVKLLNDNADRGAGVVNQLARMVGDPAASAGMAMVGMKMNDDGTLALDIEKMTAALKSETPGDTDLFADIIGEVADSVQKDARAGLNTSAGSLIGNDVAKMQSIRDNDPIRSFAQSMRGGGAYAFNNQAAVGILMNLTA
;
A
#
# COMPACT_ATOMS: atom_id res chain seq x y z
N MET A 1 -36.83 -71.73 34.72
CA MET A 1 -38.14 -71.87 35.38
C MET A 1 -38.43 -70.56 36.12
N VAL A 2 -39.58 -69.94 35.81
CA VAL A 2 -40.43 -69.04 36.64
C VAL A 2 -39.75 -67.81 37.26
N GLY A 3 -40.01 -66.58 36.77
CA GLY A 3 -41.07 -65.66 37.26
C GLY A 3 -40.46 -64.67 38.27
N GLY A 4 -40.59 -63.35 38.25
CA GLY A 4 -41.68 -62.45 37.89
C GLY A 4 -41.98 -61.53 39.10
N ILE A 5 -41.75 -60.22 38.95
CA ILE A 5 -42.46 -59.09 39.60
C ILE A 5 -42.20 -58.81 41.10
N ASN A 6 -41.36 -57.80 41.41
CA ASN A 6 -41.70 -56.62 42.25
C ASN A 6 -40.43 -55.82 42.63
N SER A 7 -40.16 -54.68 41.97
CA SER A 7 -39.21 -53.68 42.51
C SER A 7 -39.48 -52.24 42.07
N LEU A 8 -40.74 -51.85 41.90
CA LEU A 8 -41.11 -50.48 41.46
C LEU A 8 -41.71 -49.59 42.56
N LEU A 9 -41.28 -49.71 43.83
CA LEU A 9 -41.71 -48.77 44.88
C LEU A 9 -40.62 -48.52 45.95
N SER A 10 -39.43 -48.07 45.56
CA SER A 10 -38.48 -47.51 46.54
C SER A 10 -37.59 -46.44 45.91
N SER A 11 -38.22 -45.38 45.42
CA SER A 11 -37.50 -44.23 44.88
C SER A 11 -38.27 -42.95 45.18
N TYR A 12 -38.51 -42.66 46.45
CA TYR A 12 -38.82 -41.31 46.90
C TYR A 12 -38.40 -41.16 48.36
N TYR A 13 -37.47 -40.24 48.59
CA TYR A 13 -36.92 -39.80 49.87
C TYR A 13 -35.91 -40.74 50.55
N THR A 14 -34.61 -40.40 50.48
CA THR A 14 -33.76 -40.09 51.65
C THR A 14 -32.36 -39.62 51.20
N GLN A 15 -32.00 -38.40 51.63
CA GLN A 15 -30.64 -37.81 51.81
C GLN A 15 -29.65 -37.87 50.63
N ALA A 16 -29.31 -36.80 49.91
CA ALA A 16 -28.87 -35.46 50.36
C ALA A 16 -27.76 -35.48 51.44
N ASN A 17 -26.60 -36.07 51.14
CA ASN A 17 -25.30 -35.47 51.49
C ASN A 17 -24.11 -36.25 50.89
N SER A 18 -23.50 -35.74 49.82
CA SER A 18 -22.04 -35.86 49.61
C SER A 18 -21.59 -34.98 48.43
N GLN A 19 -21.11 -33.80 48.79
CA GLN A 19 -20.10 -33.00 48.09
C GLN A 19 -20.46 -32.44 46.70
N VAL A 20 -21.34 -31.44 46.68
CA VAL A 20 -21.11 -30.32 45.78
C VAL A 20 -20.06 -29.44 46.46
N ASN A 21 -18.84 -29.46 45.95
CA ASN A 21 -17.80 -28.50 46.31
C ASN A 21 -18.19 -27.15 45.70
N SER A 22 -19.20 -26.50 46.29
CA SER A 22 -19.62 -25.15 45.95
C SER A 22 -18.67 -24.15 46.58
N THR A 23 -17.39 -24.17 46.19
CA THR A 23 -16.66 -22.89 46.15
C THR A 23 -17.30 -22.09 45.03
N SER A 24 -18.39 -21.39 45.36
CA SER A 24 -18.79 -20.20 44.61
C SER A 24 -17.57 -19.29 44.62
N GLN A 25 -16.75 -19.33 43.56
CA GLN A 25 -15.71 -18.33 43.38
C GLN A 25 -16.44 -16.99 43.44
N ILE A 26 -16.16 -16.21 44.48
CA ILE A 26 -16.72 -14.87 44.62
C ILE A 26 -16.28 -14.12 43.38
N TYR A 27 -17.24 -13.81 42.50
CA TYR A 27 -16.96 -13.07 41.28
C TYR A 27 -16.46 -11.68 41.68
N ASP A 28 -15.21 -11.38 41.34
CA ASP A 28 -14.62 -10.07 41.63
C ASP A 28 -15.11 -9.04 40.61
N TYR A 29 -16.26 -8.44 40.93
CA TYR A 29 -16.87 -7.39 40.12
C TYR A 29 -15.93 -6.19 39.89
N LYS A 30 -15.01 -5.89 40.81
CA LYS A 30 -14.06 -4.78 40.64
C LYS A 30 -12.99 -5.14 39.63
N ALA A 31 -12.44 -6.35 39.70
CA ALA A 31 -11.49 -6.85 38.71
C ALA A 31 -12.13 -6.92 37.32
N ALA A 32 -13.37 -7.42 37.21
CA ALA A 32 -14.11 -7.46 35.94
C ALA A 32 -14.37 -6.06 35.36
N GLN A 33 -14.74 -5.07 36.19
CA GLN A 33 -14.88 -3.68 35.73
C GLN A 33 -13.56 -3.07 35.26
N GLN A 34 -12.45 -3.33 35.97
CA GLN A 34 -11.14 -2.83 35.58
C GLN A 34 -10.67 -3.45 34.26
N GLN A 35 -10.83 -4.77 34.10
CA GLN A 35 -10.53 -5.47 32.85
C GLN A 35 -11.38 -4.95 31.69
N THR A 36 -12.67 -4.69 31.92
CA THR A 36 -13.54 -4.11 30.89
C THR A 36 -13.07 -2.70 30.50
N LYS A 37 -12.72 -1.84 31.47
CA LYS A 37 -12.18 -0.52 31.18
C LYS A 37 -10.89 -0.60 30.34
N GLN A 38 -10.01 -1.55 30.63
CA GLN A 38 -8.80 -1.79 29.85
C GLN A 38 -9.13 -2.19 28.41
N TRP A 39 -10.06 -3.12 28.20
CA TRP A 39 -10.51 -3.52 26.86
C TRP A 39 -11.12 -2.37 26.06
N VAL A 40 -11.86 -1.47 26.73
CA VAL A 40 -12.45 -0.30 26.09
C VAL A 40 -11.37 0.68 25.62
N GLU A 41 -10.36 0.95 26.45
CA GLU A 41 -9.27 1.84 26.08
C GLU A 41 -8.39 1.21 24.97
N GLU A 42 -8.15 -0.10 25.03
CA GLU A 42 -7.45 -0.84 23.98
C GLU A 42 -8.24 -0.84 22.66
N TYR A 43 -9.56 -1.04 22.70
CA TYR A 43 -10.42 -0.93 21.52
C TYR A 43 -10.35 0.46 20.89
N LYS A 44 -10.45 1.53 21.69
CA LYS A 44 -10.34 2.90 21.19
C LYS A 44 -8.97 3.13 20.55
N ALA A 45 -7.89 2.68 21.20
CA ALA A 45 -6.54 2.79 20.66
C ALA A 45 -6.39 2.03 19.33
N ASN A 46 -6.85 0.78 19.26
CA ASN A 46 -6.85 -0.05 18.06
C ASN A 46 -7.65 0.60 16.93
N ASN A 47 -8.83 1.14 17.22
CA ASN A 47 -9.63 1.86 16.23
C ASN A 47 -8.89 3.12 15.74
N THR A 48 -8.31 3.92 16.62
CA THR A 48 -7.49 5.09 16.22
C THR A 48 -6.33 4.68 15.31
N GLN A 49 -5.60 3.61 15.64
CA GLN A 49 -4.52 3.08 14.80
C GLN A 49 -5.03 2.63 13.42
N VAL A 50 -6.16 1.92 13.36
CA VAL A 50 -6.78 1.50 12.11
C VAL A 50 -7.20 2.71 11.26
N GLN A 51 -7.75 3.76 11.86
CA GLN A 51 -8.13 4.97 11.11
C GLN A 51 -6.90 5.73 10.59
N ALA A 52 -5.84 5.83 11.39
CA ALA A 52 -4.57 6.41 10.95
C ALA A 52 -3.99 5.64 9.75
N LEU A 53 -3.88 4.31 9.85
CA LEU A 53 -3.39 3.46 8.75
C LEU A 53 -4.24 3.58 7.49
N LYS A 54 -5.57 3.66 7.61
CA LYS A 54 -6.46 3.89 6.46
C LYS A 54 -6.15 5.21 5.78
N LYS A 55 -6.00 6.28 6.56
CA LYS A 55 -5.69 7.61 6.05
C LYS A 55 -4.34 7.62 5.35
N ASP A 56 -3.31 7.10 6.01
CA ASP A 56 -1.95 7.04 5.45
C ASP A 56 -1.90 6.21 4.17
N SER A 57 -2.64 5.09 4.12
CA SER A 57 -2.77 4.26 2.91
C SER A 57 -3.48 5.01 1.78
N ALA A 58 -4.55 5.75 2.08
CA ALA A 58 -5.27 6.54 1.09
C ALA A 58 -4.43 7.69 0.54
N ASP A 59 -3.73 8.41 1.44
CA ASP A 59 -2.84 9.50 1.07
C ASP A 59 -1.67 8.98 0.20
N PHE A 60 -1.12 7.81 0.52
CA PHE A 60 -0.12 7.15 -0.32
C PHE A 60 -0.66 6.76 -1.70
N LEU A 61 -1.82 6.11 -1.78
CA LEU A 61 -2.41 5.71 -3.07
C LEU A 61 -2.69 6.92 -3.98
N GLN A 62 -3.12 8.04 -3.38
CA GLN A 62 -3.30 9.30 -4.11
C GLN A 62 -1.96 9.86 -4.61
N GLN A 63 -0.93 9.89 -3.76
CA GLN A 63 0.42 10.32 -4.15
C GLN A 63 1.01 9.43 -5.23
N TYR A 64 0.90 8.11 -5.10
CA TYR A 64 1.35 7.14 -6.09
C TYR A 64 0.70 7.38 -7.46
N THR A 65 -0.64 7.50 -7.47
CA THR A 65 -1.39 7.75 -8.70
C THR A 65 -1.02 9.11 -9.31
N GLY A 66 -0.84 10.14 -8.48
CA GLY A 66 -0.36 11.45 -8.91
C GLY A 66 1.02 11.37 -9.55
N SER A 67 1.98 10.74 -8.87
CA SER A 67 3.36 10.58 -9.34
C SER A 67 3.43 9.83 -10.67
N MET A 68 2.71 8.70 -10.80
CA MET A 68 2.69 7.93 -12.04
C MET A 68 2.01 8.68 -13.19
N ASN A 69 0.97 9.47 -12.92
CA ASN A 69 0.36 10.33 -13.94
C ASN A 69 1.28 11.47 -14.38
N THR A 70 1.98 12.11 -13.44
CA THR A 70 2.97 13.16 -13.73
C THR A 70 4.09 12.59 -14.59
N LEU A 71 4.62 11.41 -14.23
CA LEU A 71 5.64 10.71 -15.00
C LEU A 71 5.15 10.34 -16.40
N ALA A 72 3.98 9.71 -16.50
CA ALA A 72 3.38 9.33 -17.79
C ALA A 72 3.17 10.54 -18.69
N THR A 73 2.76 11.68 -18.13
CA THR A 73 2.53 12.92 -18.86
C THR A 73 3.83 13.55 -19.31
N ALA A 74 4.85 13.61 -18.44
CA ALA A 74 6.16 14.16 -18.79
C ALA A 74 6.82 13.34 -19.90
N ALA A 75 6.83 12.01 -19.76
CA ALA A 75 7.35 11.10 -20.76
C ALA A 75 6.57 11.18 -22.08
N ASN A 76 5.23 11.29 -22.04
CA ASN A 76 4.40 11.42 -23.24
C ASN A 76 4.73 12.64 -24.12
N LYS A 77 5.39 13.66 -23.57
CA LYS A 77 5.80 14.83 -24.36
C LYS A 77 6.94 14.53 -25.32
N LEU A 78 7.74 13.51 -25.03
CA LEU A 78 8.92 13.10 -25.79
C LEU A 78 8.66 11.80 -26.56
N ALA A 79 7.94 10.87 -25.95
CA ALA A 79 7.52 9.58 -26.51
C ALA A 79 6.80 9.69 -27.86
N GLY A 80 6.86 8.61 -28.66
CA GLY A 80 6.08 8.46 -29.91
C GLY A 80 6.23 9.62 -30.93
N GLY A 81 7.47 10.05 -31.17
CA GLY A 81 7.78 11.20 -32.05
C GLY A 81 7.46 12.56 -31.43
N GLY A 82 7.33 12.63 -30.10
CA GLY A 82 7.17 13.88 -29.36
C GLY A 82 8.42 14.76 -29.44
N VAL A 83 9.60 14.16 -29.45
CA VAL A 83 10.88 14.87 -29.64
C VAL A 83 10.90 15.61 -30.98
N ASP A 84 10.59 14.95 -32.08
CA ASP A 84 10.58 15.57 -33.42
C ASP A 84 9.61 16.76 -33.50
N LYS A 85 8.43 16.61 -32.88
CA LYS A 85 7.43 17.69 -32.80
C LYS A 85 7.93 18.87 -31.98
N LEU A 86 8.68 18.62 -30.91
CA LEU A 86 9.28 19.67 -30.10
C LEU A 86 10.41 20.37 -30.84
N LEU A 87 11.27 19.61 -31.53
CA LEU A 87 12.42 20.11 -32.28
C LEU A 87 12.05 20.91 -33.51
N THR A 88 11.04 20.49 -34.27
CA THR A 88 10.65 21.16 -35.52
C THR A 88 9.66 22.32 -35.31
N GLY A 89 9.03 22.40 -34.14
CA GLY A 89 8.08 23.44 -33.82
C GLY A 89 6.92 23.53 -34.81
N ARG A 90 6.38 24.74 -35.02
CA ARG A 90 5.28 24.97 -35.97
C ARG A 90 5.76 25.13 -37.42
N ASP A 91 6.98 25.64 -37.59
CA ASP A 91 7.51 26.10 -38.87
C ASP A 91 8.45 25.07 -39.53
N GLY A 92 8.62 23.90 -38.90
CA GLY A 92 9.42 22.79 -39.41
C GLY A 92 10.93 22.95 -39.21
N GLN A 93 11.37 23.91 -38.39
CA GLN A 93 12.78 24.27 -38.22
C GLN A 93 13.27 23.96 -36.81
N VAL A 94 14.50 23.45 -36.73
CA VAL A 94 15.24 23.29 -35.47
C VAL A 94 15.91 24.62 -35.14
N THR A 95 15.55 25.21 -33.99
CA THR A 95 16.10 26.46 -33.48
C THR A 95 16.58 26.29 -32.04
N ASP A 96 17.30 27.29 -31.52
CA ASP A 96 17.72 27.28 -30.11
C ASP A 96 16.53 27.18 -29.15
N GLU A 97 15.40 27.80 -29.49
CA GLU A 97 14.17 27.73 -28.69
C GLU A 97 13.55 26.34 -28.69
N THR A 98 13.51 25.64 -29.83
CA THR A 98 12.92 24.30 -29.93
C THR A 98 13.81 23.25 -29.27
N ILE A 99 15.13 23.40 -29.39
CA ILE A 99 16.11 22.60 -28.64
C ILE A 99 15.92 22.81 -27.15
N LYS A 100 15.84 24.07 -26.68
CA LYS A 100 15.58 24.37 -25.27
C LYS A 100 14.28 23.73 -24.78
N ALA A 101 13.20 23.81 -25.57
CA ALA A 101 11.92 23.20 -25.20
C ALA A 101 12.02 21.66 -25.06
N THR A 102 12.81 21.03 -25.92
CA THR A 102 13.09 19.58 -25.87
C THR A 102 13.88 19.21 -24.62
N VAL A 103 14.95 19.95 -24.32
CA VAL A 103 15.79 19.73 -23.12
C VAL A 103 14.99 19.99 -21.84
N ASP A 104 14.17 21.05 -21.78
CA ASP A 104 13.27 21.33 -20.65
C ASP A 104 12.25 20.19 -20.44
N ALA A 105 11.77 19.57 -21.52
CA ALA A 105 10.86 18.43 -21.45
C ALA A 105 11.58 17.17 -20.94
N ALA A 106 12.81 16.92 -21.41
CA ALA A 106 13.65 15.82 -20.92
C ALA A 106 13.95 15.97 -19.41
N GLN A 107 14.30 17.17 -18.96
CA GLN A 107 14.53 17.45 -17.53
C GLN A 107 13.28 17.16 -16.70
N LYS A 108 12.10 17.61 -17.14
CA LYS A 108 10.83 17.33 -16.43
C LYS A 108 10.52 15.84 -16.35
N MET A 109 10.85 15.06 -17.38
CA MET A 109 10.70 13.61 -17.37
C MET A 109 11.65 12.98 -16.33
N VAL A 110 12.92 13.39 -16.32
CA VAL A 110 13.92 12.92 -15.34
C VAL A 110 13.50 13.26 -13.91
N ASP A 111 13.06 14.49 -13.65
CA ASP A 111 12.59 14.92 -12.34
C ASP A 111 11.38 14.10 -11.87
N ALA A 112 10.43 13.84 -12.77
CA ALA A 112 9.25 13.03 -12.47
C ALA A 112 9.60 11.55 -12.23
N HIS A 113 10.58 11.00 -12.96
CA HIS A 113 11.09 9.65 -12.77
C HIS A 113 11.71 9.52 -11.38
N ASN A 114 12.64 10.42 -11.05
CA ASN A 114 13.36 10.43 -9.77
C ASN A 114 12.42 10.63 -8.59
N SER A 115 11.42 11.51 -8.73
CA SER A 115 10.39 11.71 -7.71
C SER A 115 9.55 10.44 -7.49
N SER A 116 9.23 9.73 -8.56
CA SER A 116 8.49 8.46 -8.50
C SER A 116 9.32 7.35 -7.87
N VAL A 117 10.60 7.20 -8.25
CA VAL A 117 11.54 6.26 -7.63
C VAL A 117 11.67 6.52 -6.13
N LYS A 118 11.82 7.79 -5.73
CA LYS A 118 11.89 8.18 -4.32
C LYS A 118 10.59 7.81 -3.58
N LEU A 119 9.44 8.15 -4.13
CA LEU A 119 8.14 7.82 -3.52
C LEU A 119 7.99 6.30 -3.31
N LEU A 120 8.38 5.50 -4.30
CA LEU A 120 8.33 4.04 -4.20
C LEU A 120 9.29 3.49 -3.14
N ASN A 121 10.53 3.98 -3.14
CA ASN A 121 11.55 3.60 -2.14
C ASN A 121 11.09 3.94 -0.72
N ASP A 122 10.57 5.15 -0.50
CA ASP A 122 10.08 5.62 0.80
C ASP A 122 8.87 4.81 1.32
N ASN A 123 8.22 4.01 0.46
CA ASN A 123 7.02 3.25 0.78
C ASN A 123 7.13 1.75 0.40
N ALA A 124 8.35 1.23 0.27
CA ALA A 124 8.61 -0.14 -0.18
C ALA A 124 8.03 -1.21 0.76
N ASP A 125 7.76 -0.87 2.03
CA ASP A 125 7.20 -1.76 3.04
C ASP A 125 5.66 -1.89 2.98
N ARG A 126 4.97 -1.07 2.17
CA ARG A 126 3.49 -1.05 2.12
C ARG A 126 2.87 -2.21 1.35
N GLY A 127 3.56 -2.75 0.36
CA GLY A 127 3.05 -3.86 -0.42
C GLY A 127 3.97 -4.30 -1.56
N ALA A 128 3.81 -5.56 -1.98
CA ALA A 128 4.61 -6.14 -3.06
C ALA A 128 4.45 -5.40 -4.40
N GLY A 129 3.31 -4.75 -4.63
CA GLY A 129 3.09 -3.90 -5.82
C GLY A 129 4.07 -2.74 -5.90
N VAL A 130 4.45 -2.14 -4.77
CA VAL A 130 5.41 -1.02 -4.71
C VAL A 130 6.79 -1.50 -5.12
N VAL A 131 7.25 -2.61 -4.54
CA VAL A 131 8.54 -3.22 -4.84
C VAL A 131 8.62 -3.65 -6.30
N ASN A 132 7.57 -4.27 -6.83
CA ASN A 132 7.52 -4.69 -8.23
C ASN A 132 7.55 -3.50 -9.19
N GLN A 133 6.90 -2.39 -8.85
CA GLN A 133 6.93 -1.18 -9.67
C GLN A 133 8.31 -0.52 -9.61
N LEU A 134 8.92 -0.43 -8.43
CA LEU A 134 10.28 0.07 -8.27
C LEU A 134 11.26 -0.74 -9.11
N ALA A 135 11.20 -2.07 -9.02
CA ALA A 135 12.08 -2.97 -9.77
C ALA A 135 11.99 -2.79 -11.30
N ARG A 136 10.84 -2.34 -11.82
CA ARG A 136 10.70 -1.99 -13.24
C ARG A 136 11.42 -0.70 -13.57
N MET A 137 11.19 0.33 -12.75
CA MET A 137 11.71 1.68 -12.98
C MET A 137 13.23 1.82 -12.78
N VAL A 138 13.85 0.93 -12.01
CA VAL A 138 15.31 0.92 -11.83
C VAL A 138 16.05 0.22 -12.98
N GLY A 139 15.34 -0.38 -13.93
CA GLY A 139 15.94 -0.95 -15.13
C GLY A 139 16.37 0.12 -16.13
N ASP A 140 17.44 -0.13 -16.89
CA ASP A 140 17.89 0.76 -17.95
C ASP A 140 16.78 0.96 -19.00
N PRO A 141 16.31 2.20 -19.25
CA PRO A 141 15.18 2.45 -20.14
C PRO A 141 15.56 2.32 -21.63
N ALA A 142 16.85 2.46 -21.95
CA ALA A 142 17.43 2.24 -23.28
C ALA A 142 18.88 1.77 -23.13
N ALA A 143 19.56 1.46 -24.24
CA ALA A 143 20.96 1.06 -24.21
C ALA A 143 21.84 2.16 -23.59
N SER A 144 22.63 1.82 -22.56
CA SER A 144 23.38 2.80 -21.77
C SER A 144 24.39 3.61 -22.61
N ALA A 145 24.97 3.00 -23.64
CA ALA A 145 25.81 3.70 -24.62
C ALA A 145 25.03 4.76 -25.42
N GLY A 146 23.78 4.45 -25.79
CA GLY A 146 22.87 5.38 -26.47
C GLY A 146 22.51 6.56 -25.59
N MET A 147 22.03 6.28 -24.37
CA MET A 147 21.71 7.32 -23.38
C MET A 147 22.90 8.26 -23.15
N ALA A 148 24.10 7.70 -23.03
CA ALA A 148 25.31 8.49 -22.83
C ALA A 148 25.60 9.45 -23.99
N MET A 149 25.24 9.14 -25.24
CA MET A 149 25.42 10.04 -26.38
C MET A 149 24.60 11.32 -26.24
N VAL A 150 23.38 11.22 -25.71
CA VAL A 150 22.45 12.34 -25.52
C VAL A 150 22.51 12.96 -24.11
N GLY A 151 23.52 12.61 -23.31
CA GLY A 151 23.69 13.16 -21.97
C GLY A 151 22.77 12.58 -20.91
N MET A 152 22.17 11.41 -21.14
CA MET A 152 21.37 10.70 -20.14
C MET A 152 22.16 9.54 -19.53
N LYS A 153 21.87 9.24 -18.27
CA LYS A 153 22.43 8.09 -17.55
C LYS A 153 21.45 7.57 -16.51
N MET A 154 21.36 6.25 -16.35
CA MET A 154 20.77 5.62 -15.18
C MET A 154 21.83 5.46 -14.08
N ASN A 155 21.51 5.87 -12.86
CA ASN A 155 22.36 5.67 -11.68
C ASN A 155 22.05 4.33 -11.01
N ASP A 156 22.96 3.88 -10.15
CA ASP A 156 22.85 2.59 -9.45
C ASP A 156 21.63 2.52 -8.51
N ASP A 157 21.11 3.68 -8.07
CA ASP A 157 19.89 3.80 -7.25
C ASP A 157 18.60 3.83 -8.09
N GLY A 158 18.71 3.69 -9.41
CA GLY A 158 17.61 3.73 -10.36
C GLY A 158 17.10 5.14 -10.70
N THR A 159 17.78 6.19 -10.26
CA THR A 159 17.50 7.56 -10.69
C THR A 159 18.12 7.85 -12.05
N LEU A 160 17.45 8.68 -12.85
CA LEU A 160 17.98 9.21 -14.10
C LEU A 160 18.75 10.51 -13.85
N ALA A 161 19.85 10.68 -14.56
CA ALA A 161 20.63 11.91 -14.62
C ALA A 161 20.59 12.47 -16.04
N LEU A 162 20.55 13.81 -16.14
CA LEU A 162 20.60 14.55 -17.39
C LEU A 162 21.73 15.58 -17.35
N ASP A 163 22.63 15.48 -18.31
CA ASP A 163 23.59 16.51 -18.68
C ASP A 163 22.96 17.42 -19.74
N ILE A 164 22.44 18.56 -19.28
CA ILE A 164 21.74 19.56 -20.09
C ILE A 164 22.64 20.09 -21.21
N GLU A 165 23.92 20.33 -20.92
CA GLU A 165 24.88 20.88 -21.88
C GLU A 165 25.15 19.86 -22.99
N LYS A 166 25.37 18.59 -22.60
CA LYS A 166 25.62 17.52 -23.55
C LYS A 166 24.40 17.22 -24.42
N MET A 167 23.20 17.18 -23.85
CA MET A 167 21.98 17.00 -24.64
C MET A 167 21.78 18.17 -25.62
N THR A 168 22.00 19.41 -25.16
CA THR A 168 21.92 20.60 -26.03
C THR A 168 22.93 20.51 -27.17
N ALA A 169 24.16 20.11 -26.89
CA ALA A 169 25.20 19.96 -27.92
C ALA A 169 24.85 18.85 -28.93
N ALA A 170 24.30 17.71 -28.45
CA ALA A 170 23.84 16.63 -29.32
C ALA A 170 22.75 17.12 -30.29
N LEU A 171 21.73 17.81 -29.77
CA LEU A 171 20.62 18.34 -30.59
C LEU A 171 21.01 19.51 -31.52
N LYS A 172 22.19 20.11 -31.31
CA LYS A 172 22.79 21.14 -32.18
C LYS A 172 23.74 20.55 -33.23
N SER A 173 23.87 19.22 -33.34
CA SER A 173 24.81 18.61 -34.29
C SER A 173 24.53 19.10 -35.71
N GLU A 174 25.59 19.55 -36.40
CA GLU A 174 25.53 19.93 -37.82
C GLU A 174 25.78 18.73 -38.75
N THR A 175 26.13 17.57 -38.20
CA THR A 175 26.32 16.34 -38.97
C THR A 175 24.97 15.85 -39.49
N PRO A 176 24.82 15.60 -40.79
CA PRO A 176 23.56 15.10 -41.35
C PRO A 176 23.13 13.77 -40.68
N GLY A 177 21.92 13.75 -40.11
CA GLY A 177 21.30 12.57 -39.49
C GLY A 177 21.61 12.36 -38.00
N ASP A 178 22.56 13.10 -37.42
CA ASP A 178 22.87 13.00 -35.99
C ASP A 178 21.71 13.47 -35.12
N THR A 179 21.10 14.61 -35.46
CA THR A 179 19.96 15.16 -34.70
C THR A 179 18.77 14.20 -34.66
N ASP A 180 18.47 13.54 -35.78
CA ASP A 180 17.41 12.53 -35.85
C ASP A 180 17.74 11.31 -34.97
N LEU A 181 18.98 10.82 -35.05
CA LEU A 181 19.47 9.73 -34.19
C LEU A 181 19.36 10.09 -32.70
N PHE A 182 19.76 11.30 -32.32
CA PHE A 182 19.67 11.75 -30.93
C PHE A 182 18.22 11.95 -30.49
N ALA A 183 17.34 12.43 -31.38
CA ALA A 183 15.92 12.52 -31.12
C ALA A 183 15.29 11.15 -30.88
N ASP A 184 15.65 10.15 -31.69
CA ASP A 184 15.20 8.76 -31.54
C ASP A 184 15.63 8.17 -30.19
N ILE A 185 16.88 8.38 -29.77
CA ILE A 185 17.38 7.89 -28.47
C ILE A 185 16.60 8.53 -27.31
N ILE A 186 16.33 9.84 -27.38
CA ILE A 186 15.53 10.53 -26.35
C ILE A 186 14.11 9.99 -26.33
N GLY A 187 13.52 9.76 -27.50
CA GLY A 187 12.20 9.15 -27.68
C GLY A 187 12.12 7.74 -27.10
N GLU A 188 13.12 6.89 -27.34
CA GLU A 188 13.18 5.51 -26.83
C GLU A 188 13.19 5.47 -25.30
N VAL A 189 14.02 6.32 -24.67
CA VAL A 189 14.04 6.46 -23.20
C VAL A 189 12.67 6.89 -22.69
N ALA A 190 12.05 7.87 -23.34
CA ALA A 190 10.74 8.37 -22.95
C ALA A 190 9.62 7.33 -23.15
N ASP A 191 9.66 6.54 -24.21
CA ASP A 191 8.70 5.45 -24.45
C ASP A 191 8.79 4.39 -23.33
N SER A 192 10.00 4.03 -22.92
CA SER A 192 10.26 3.08 -21.83
C SER A 192 9.76 3.61 -20.49
N VAL A 193 10.13 4.84 -20.13
CA VAL A 193 9.66 5.51 -18.91
C VAL A 193 8.13 5.67 -18.89
N GLN A 194 7.52 6.00 -20.05
CA GLN A 194 6.08 6.09 -20.17
C GLN A 194 5.41 4.72 -19.94
N LYS A 195 5.98 3.65 -20.50
CA LYS A 195 5.47 2.29 -20.34
C LYS A 195 5.49 1.88 -18.88
N ASP A 196 6.56 2.18 -18.16
CA ASP A 196 6.65 1.91 -16.72
C ASP A 196 5.61 2.69 -15.93
N ALA A 197 5.43 3.97 -16.21
CA ALA A 197 4.42 4.78 -15.56
C ALA A 197 2.99 4.24 -15.80
N ARG A 198 2.68 3.85 -17.04
CA ARG A 198 1.39 3.22 -17.39
C ARG A 198 1.20 1.87 -16.71
N ALA A 199 2.26 1.07 -16.61
CA ALA A 199 2.23 -0.18 -15.87
C ALA A 199 1.98 0.06 -14.37
N GLY A 200 2.55 1.13 -13.82
CA GLY A 200 2.29 1.59 -12.46
C GLY A 200 0.83 1.97 -12.24
N LEU A 201 0.22 2.73 -13.16
CA LEU A 201 -1.20 3.09 -13.11
C LEU A 201 -2.16 1.89 -13.19
N ASN A 202 -1.72 0.79 -13.82
CA ASN A 202 -2.49 -0.46 -13.90
C ASN A 202 -2.29 -1.37 -12.67
N THR A 203 -1.45 -0.97 -11.72
CA THR A 203 -1.19 -1.75 -10.51
C THR A 203 -2.36 -1.59 -9.53
N SER A 204 -2.86 -2.70 -8.99
CA SER A 204 -4.03 -2.66 -8.11
C SER A 204 -3.68 -2.06 -6.74
N ALA A 205 -4.58 -1.24 -6.20
CA ALA A 205 -4.41 -0.65 -4.87
C ALA A 205 -4.12 -1.72 -3.79
N GLY A 206 -4.82 -2.86 -3.83
CA GLY A 206 -4.60 -3.96 -2.90
C GLY A 206 -3.18 -4.54 -2.94
N SER A 207 -2.50 -4.51 -4.09
CA SER A 207 -1.10 -4.93 -4.17
C SER A 207 -0.12 -3.87 -3.66
N LEU A 208 -0.48 -2.58 -3.79
CA LEU A 208 0.31 -1.44 -3.33
C LEU A 208 0.28 -1.28 -1.81
N ILE A 209 -0.86 -1.55 -1.18
CA ILE A 209 -1.06 -1.39 0.28
C ILE A 209 -1.34 -2.72 1.00
N GLY A 210 -0.95 -3.85 0.41
CA GLY A 210 -1.29 -5.18 0.94
C GLY A 210 -0.82 -5.41 2.38
N ASN A 211 0.36 -4.90 2.75
CA ASN A 211 0.87 -5.03 4.11
C ASN A 211 0.11 -4.12 5.08
N ASP A 212 -0.31 -2.93 4.64
CA ASP A 212 -1.14 -2.04 5.45
C ASP A 212 -2.53 -2.66 5.71
N VAL A 213 -3.11 -3.32 4.71
CA VAL A 213 -4.35 -4.09 4.86
C VAL A 213 -4.17 -5.24 5.85
N ALA A 214 -3.07 -5.99 5.77
CA ALA A 214 -2.76 -7.06 6.72
C ALA A 214 -2.55 -6.53 8.15
N LYS A 215 -1.83 -5.41 8.33
CA LYS A 215 -1.66 -4.73 9.62
C LYS A 215 -3.02 -4.32 10.20
N MET A 216 -3.89 -3.71 9.38
CA MET A 216 -5.25 -3.34 9.81
C MET A 216 -6.10 -4.54 10.22
N GLN A 217 -6.00 -5.67 9.50
CA GLN A 217 -6.70 -6.91 9.87
C GLN A 217 -6.17 -7.45 11.19
N SER A 218 -4.85 -7.53 11.36
CA SER A 218 -4.22 -7.98 12.60
C SER A 218 -4.65 -7.14 13.81
N ILE A 219 -4.71 -5.81 13.69
CA ILE A 219 -5.19 -4.93 14.77
C ILE A 219 -6.66 -5.23 15.13
N ARG A 220 -7.51 -5.49 14.12
CA ARG A 220 -8.93 -5.83 14.36
C ARG A 220 -9.16 -7.25 14.84
N ASP A 221 -8.25 -8.17 14.57
CA ASP A 221 -8.34 -9.56 15.02
C ASP A 221 -7.84 -9.71 16.45
N ASN A 222 -6.88 -8.87 16.87
CA ASN A 222 -6.39 -8.75 18.24
C ASN A 222 -7.28 -7.83 19.12
N ASP A 223 -8.50 -7.51 18.68
CA ASP A 223 -9.42 -6.67 19.41
C ASP A 223 -10.04 -7.44 20.60
N PRO A 224 -9.78 -7.04 21.86
CA PRO A 224 -10.26 -7.75 23.04
C PRO A 224 -11.79 -7.79 23.11
N ILE A 225 -12.49 -6.78 22.58
CA ILE A 225 -13.96 -6.76 22.54
C ILE A 225 -14.48 -7.82 21.56
N ARG A 226 -13.80 -8.01 20.42
CA ARG A 226 -14.16 -9.02 19.42
C ARG A 226 -13.85 -10.43 19.92
N SER A 227 -12.69 -10.64 20.55
CA SER A 227 -12.36 -11.92 21.19
C SER A 227 -13.35 -12.26 22.30
N PHE A 228 -13.77 -11.27 23.09
CA PHE A 228 -14.82 -11.42 24.09
C PHE A 228 -16.17 -11.79 23.46
N ALA A 229 -16.61 -11.09 22.40
CA ALA A 229 -17.85 -11.41 21.70
C ALA A 229 -17.85 -12.81 21.06
N GLN A 230 -16.71 -13.26 20.54
CA GLN A 230 -16.53 -14.63 20.03
C GLN A 230 -16.61 -15.67 21.16
N SER A 231 -15.99 -15.39 22.30
CA SER A 231 -16.07 -16.26 23.49
C SER A 231 -17.51 -16.40 24.03
N MET A 232 -18.34 -15.35 23.89
CA MET A 232 -19.75 -15.39 24.25
C MET A 232 -20.61 -16.19 23.27
N ARG A 233 -20.30 -16.14 21.96
CA ARG A 233 -21.04 -16.90 20.93
C ARG A 233 -20.70 -18.39 20.92
N GLY A 234 -19.53 -18.79 21.43
CA GLY A 234 -19.05 -20.17 21.48
C GLY A 234 -19.62 -21.07 22.60
N GLY A 235 -20.52 -20.57 23.46
CA GLY A 235 -21.33 -21.41 24.36
C GLY A 235 -20.62 -21.99 25.60
N GLY A 236 -19.49 -21.43 26.06
CA GLY A 236 -18.84 -21.84 27.31
C GLY A 236 -19.28 -20.98 28.52
N ALA A 237 -19.20 -21.55 29.74
CA ALA A 237 -19.64 -20.99 31.03
C ALA A 237 -19.21 -19.53 31.38
N TYR A 238 -18.37 -18.89 30.57
CA TYR A 238 -17.99 -17.49 30.66
C TYR A 238 -19.05 -16.51 30.10
N ALA A 239 -20.03 -17.00 29.33
CA ALA A 239 -21.07 -16.18 28.69
C ALA A 239 -22.10 -15.58 29.67
N PHE A 240 -22.32 -16.20 30.83
CA PHE A 240 -23.42 -15.82 31.74
C PHE A 240 -23.02 -14.91 32.92
N ASN A 241 -21.73 -14.81 33.28
CA ASN A 241 -21.32 -14.08 34.50
C ASN A 241 -20.84 -12.64 34.27
N ASN A 242 -20.77 -12.16 33.02
CA ASN A 242 -20.17 -10.85 32.71
C ASN A 242 -21.17 -9.75 32.31
N GLN A 243 -22.34 -9.71 32.94
CA GLN A 243 -23.38 -8.69 32.69
C GLN A 243 -22.87 -7.24 32.89
N ALA A 244 -21.90 -7.04 33.79
CA ALA A 244 -21.27 -5.73 34.01
C ALA A 244 -20.39 -5.30 32.83
N ALA A 245 -19.60 -6.21 32.24
CA ALA A 245 -18.87 -5.89 31.01
C ALA A 245 -19.83 -5.67 29.85
N VAL A 246 -20.89 -6.48 29.74
CA VAL A 246 -21.92 -6.29 28.72
C VAL A 246 -22.56 -4.90 28.82
N GLY A 247 -22.91 -4.44 30.02
CA GLY A 247 -23.50 -3.10 30.22
C GLY A 247 -22.54 -1.96 29.84
N ILE A 248 -21.26 -2.06 30.20
CA ILE A 248 -20.24 -1.08 29.81
C ILE A 248 -20.01 -1.09 28.29
N LEU A 249 -19.97 -2.28 27.67
CA LEU A 249 -19.80 -2.46 26.23
C LEU A 249 -21.03 -2.02 25.41
N MET A 250 -22.25 -2.26 25.90
CA MET A 250 -23.48 -1.79 25.25
C MET A 250 -23.57 -0.27 25.20
N ASN A 251 -23.06 0.43 26.22
CA ASN A 251 -22.98 1.89 26.25
C ASN A 251 -21.91 2.48 25.30
N LEU A 252 -21.03 1.65 24.73
CA LEU A 252 -20.05 2.05 23.71
C LEU A 252 -20.53 1.81 22.28
N THR A 253 -21.54 0.93 22.10
CA THR A 253 -22.14 0.61 20.80
C THR A 253 -23.44 1.37 20.51
N ALA A 254 -23.93 2.16 21.47
CA ALA A 254 -25.09 3.04 21.36
C ALA A 254 -24.65 4.45 20.97
#